data_AF-A0A4Y9J4J3-F1
#
_entry.id   AF-A0A4Y9J4J3-F1
#
_cell.length_a   1.000
_cell.length_b   1.000
_cell.length_c   1.000
_cell.angle_alpha   90.00
_cell.angle_beta   90.00
_cell.angle_gamma   90.00
#
_symmetry.space_group_name_H-M   'P 1'
#
loop_
_entity.id
_entity.type
_entity.pdbx_description
1 polymer ?
#
loop_
_entity_poly.entity_id
_entity_poly.type
_entity_poly.pdbx_seq_one_letter_code
_entity_poly.pdbx_strand_id
1 'polypeptide(L)'
;MKHNDTLSDRHIKQIFKDNLPQAPRNPWFVRKVMNRLPAKSSRTYIWIENISYIIAAIGLAIGWIYCVTGIKESGVFTGADLKNMVALGIVSAIITTSFLAPRVRRWLNEA
;
A
#
# COMPACT_ATOMS: atom_id res chain seq x y z
N MET A 1 11.03 56.76 12.53
CA MET A 1 12.00 56.09 11.62
C MET A 1 11.21 55.36 10.54
N LYS A 2 11.35 55.76 9.28
CA LYS A 2 10.68 55.16 8.10
C LYS A 2 11.60 54.03 7.59
N HIS A 3 11.13 52.79 7.59
CA HIS A 3 11.86 51.67 6.97
C HIS A 3 11.38 51.52 5.53
N ASN A 4 12.26 51.83 4.58
CA ASN A 4 12.03 51.78 3.14
C ASN A 4 12.38 50.38 2.59
N ASP A 5 11.51 49.38 2.77
CA ASP A 5 11.77 48.02 2.27
C ASP A 5 10.73 47.57 1.23
N THR A 6 10.40 48.44 0.27
CA THR A 6 9.68 48.04 -0.93
C THR A 6 10.65 47.71 -2.04
N LEU A 7 11.56 46.76 -1.81
CA LEU A 7 12.19 46.03 -2.90
C LEU A 7 11.09 45.14 -3.50
N SER A 8 10.32 45.72 -4.43
CA SER A 8 9.21 45.04 -5.07
C SER A 8 9.70 43.71 -5.62
N ASP A 9 8.99 42.62 -5.32
CA ASP A 9 9.29 41.26 -5.81
C ASP A 9 9.59 41.21 -7.32
N ARG A 10 9.04 42.14 -8.10
CA ARG A 10 9.32 42.29 -9.53
C ARG A 10 10.77 42.66 -9.82
N HIS A 11 11.36 43.53 -9.00
CA HIS A 11 12.74 43.98 -9.13
C HIS A 11 13.73 42.86 -8.78
N ILE A 12 13.45 42.10 -7.71
CA ILE A 12 14.24 40.90 -7.36
C ILE A 12 14.14 39.87 -8.49
N LYS A 13 12.95 39.64 -9.04
CA LYS A 13 12.74 38.71 -10.16
C LYS A 13 13.50 39.12 -11.43
N GLN A 14 13.62 40.42 -11.71
CA GLN A 14 14.39 40.91 -12.85
C GLN A 14 15.90 40.69 -12.64
N ILE A 15 16.43 41.06 -11.46
CA ILE A 15 17.84 40.84 -11.13
C ILE A 15 18.20 39.35 -11.22
N PHE A 16 17.35 38.47 -10.70
CA PHE A 16 17.56 37.02 -10.80
C PHE A 16 17.55 36.54 -12.25
N LYS A 17 16.63 37.03 -13.08
CA LYS A 17 16.52 36.62 -14.48
C LYS A 17 17.71 37.10 -15.33
N ASP A 18 18.27 38.25 -15.00
CA ASP A 18 19.38 38.87 -15.71
C ASP A 18 20.74 38.30 -15.27
N ASN A 19 20.88 37.82 -14.03
CA ASN A 19 22.13 37.30 -13.48
C ASN A 19 22.25 35.76 -13.44
N LEU A 20 21.16 35.03 -13.68
CA LEU A 20 21.23 33.57 -13.81
C LEU A 20 21.68 33.22 -15.23
N PRO A 21 22.77 32.46 -15.42
CA PRO A 21 23.09 31.90 -16.72
C PRO A 21 21.88 31.09 -17.17
N GLN A 22 21.31 31.45 -18.33
CA GLN A 22 20.22 30.67 -18.93
C GLN A 22 20.71 29.24 -19.00
N ALA A 23 20.06 28.34 -18.25
CA ALA A 23 20.43 26.95 -18.21
C ALA A 23 20.60 26.48 -19.65
N PRO A 24 21.73 25.86 -20.01
CA PRO A 24 21.89 25.31 -21.35
C PRO A 24 20.65 24.47 -21.61
N ARG A 25 20.06 24.61 -22.80
CA ARG A 25 18.95 23.74 -23.23
C ARG A 25 19.53 22.36 -23.48
N ASN A 26 20.05 21.73 -22.43
CA ASN A 26 20.82 20.51 -22.50
C ASN A 26 19.80 19.41 -22.82
N PRO A 27 19.87 18.81 -24.03
CA PRO A 27 18.97 17.73 -24.40
C PRO A 27 19.20 16.48 -23.53
N TRP A 28 20.18 16.50 -22.62
CA TRP A 28 20.43 15.46 -21.64
C TRP A 28 19.63 15.62 -20.34
N PHE A 29 19.03 16.79 -20.08
CA PHE A 29 18.13 17.05 -18.93
C PHE A 29 16.67 17.17 -19.38
N VAL A 30 16.23 16.30 -20.29
CA VAL A 30 14.81 16.20 -20.65
C VAL A 30 14.04 15.53 -19.51
N ARG A 31 12.72 15.74 -19.45
CA ARG A 31 11.78 15.01 -18.57
C ARG A 31 12.07 13.50 -18.50
N LYS A 32 12.55 12.90 -19.59
CA LYS A 32 12.96 11.48 -19.67
C LYS A 32 14.10 11.11 -18.72
N VAL A 33 15.04 12.03 -18.44
CA VAL A 33 16.18 11.82 -17.54
C VAL A 33 15.84 12.17 -16.08
N MET A 34 14.92 13.10 -15.86
CA MET A 34 14.37 13.36 -14.52
C MET A 34 13.37 12.27 -14.07
N ASN A 35 12.64 11.66 -15.00
CA ASN A 35 11.65 10.63 -14.70
C ASN A 35 12.29 9.24 -14.65
N ARG A 36 13.24 9.03 -13.73
CA ARG A 36 13.80 7.70 -13.40
C ARG A 36 13.01 6.99 -12.30
N LEU A 37 11.98 7.64 -11.77
CA LEU A 37 11.12 7.01 -10.78
C LEU A 37 10.41 5.84 -11.47
N PRO A 38 10.48 4.62 -10.89
CA PRO A 38 9.83 3.46 -11.46
C PRO A 38 8.35 3.80 -11.68
N ALA A 39 7.82 3.41 -12.85
CA ALA A 39 6.41 3.62 -13.17
C ALA A 39 5.57 3.13 -11.99
N LYS A 40 4.74 4.02 -11.43
CA LYS A 40 3.88 3.72 -10.28
C LYS A 40 3.12 2.44 -10.63
N SER A 41 3.28 1.39 -9.81
CA SER A 41 2.69 0.08 -10.10
C SER A 41 1.20 0.25 -10.41
N SER A 42 0.75 -0.40 -11.49
CA SER A 42 -0.58 -0.16 -12.02
C SER A 42 -1.64 -0.52 -10.98
N ARG A 43 -2.54 0.43 -10.73
CA ARG A 43 -3.62 0.35 -9.73
C ARG A 43 -4.52 -0.88 -9.93
N THR A 44 -4.54 -1.44 -11.13
CA THR A 44 -5.30 -2.63 -11.53
C THR A 44 -4.96 -3.87 -10.70
N TYR A 45 -3.68 -4.10 -10.36
CA TYR A 45 -3.28 -5.28 -9.58
C TYR A 45 -3.81 -5.24 -8.14
N ILE A 46 -4.04 -4.04 -7.59
CA ILE A 46 -4.52 -3.87 -6.21
C ILE A 46 -5.96 -4.39 -6.04
N TRP A 47 -6.80 -4.25 -7.08
CA TRP A 47 -8.20 -4.71 -7.02
C TRP A 47 -8.32 -6.23 -7.04
N ILE A 48 -7.50 -6.89 -7.87
CA ILE A 48 -7.47 -8.36 -7.97
C ILE A 48 -7.02 -8.96 -6.62
N GLU A 49 -6.00 -8.37 -6.01
CA GLU A 49 -5.52 -8.78 -4.68
C GLU A 49 -6.61 -8.62 -3.61
N ASN A 50 -7.38 -7.53 -3.65
CA ASN A 50 -8.45 -7.33 -2.69
C ASN A 50 -9.61 -8.33 -2.86
N ILE A 51 -9.97 -8.68 -4.10
CA ILE A 51 -11.02 -9.68 -4.38
C ILE A 51 -10.59 -11.07 -3.90
N SER A 52 -9.33 -11.46 -4.08
CA SER A 52 -8.86 -12.78 -3.62
C SER A 52 -8.92 -12.90 -2.09
N TYR A 53 -8.60 -11.83 -1.35
CA TYR A 53 -8.76 -11.82 0.11
C TYR A 53 -10.21 -11.94 0.55
N ILE A 54 -11.15 -11.30 -0.16
CA ILE A 54 -12.59 -11.42 0.16
C ILE A 54 -13.06 -12.86 -0.02
N ILE A 55 -12.68 -13.51 -1.13
CA ILE A 55 -13.03 -14.91 -1.38
C ILE A 55 -12.44 -15.82 -0.30
N ALA A 56 -11.17 -15.59 0.07
CA ALA A 56 -10.50 -16.34 1.12
C ALA A 56 -11.20 -16.19 2.50
N ALA A 57 -11.64 -14.97 2.84
CA ALA A 57 -12.37 -14.70 4.07
C ALA A 57 -13.74 -15.42 4.12
N ILE A 58 -14.46 -15.44 2.99
CA ILE A 58 -15.73 -16.16 2.88
C ILE A 58 -15.52 -17.67 3.04
N GLY A 59 -14.52 -18.23 2.36
CA GLY A 59 -14.18 -19.66 2.48
C GLY A 59 -13.83 -20.05 3.92
N LEU A 60 -13.07 -19.20 4.62
CA LEU A 60 -12.77 -19.37 6.04
C LEU A 60 -14.02 -19.37 6.92
N ALA A 61 -14.92 -18.40 6.72
CA ALA A 61 -16.15 -18.31 7.49
C ALA A 61 -17.01 -19.57 7.32
N ILE A 62 -17.17 -20.05 6.08
CA ILE A 62 -17.89 -21.29 5.78
C ILE A 62 -17.22 -22.49 6.45
N GLY A 63 -15.89 -22.61 6.35
CA GLY A 63 -15.13 -23.70 6.97
C GLY A 63 -15.29 -23.75 8.50
N TRP A 64 -15.27 -22.59 9.16
CA TRP A 64 -15.51 -22.49 10.60
C TRP A 64 -16.94 -22.85 10.98
N ILE A 65 -17.93 -22.37 10.21
CA ILE A 65 -19.34 -22.72 10.44
C ILE A 65 -19.52 -24.23 10.34
N TYR A 66 -19.03 -24.85 9.27
CA TYR A 66 -19.17 -26.29 9.04
C TYR A 66 -18.50 -27.11 10.15
N CYS A 67 -17.31 -26.69 10.59
CA CYS A 67 -16.61 -27.36 11.69
C CYS A 67 -17.39 -27.26 13.00
N VAL A 68 -17.94 -26.08 13.32
CA VAL A 68 -18.73 -25.87 14.54
C VAL A 68 -20.08 -26.60 14.50
N THR A 69 -20.78 -26.59 13.36
CA THR A 69 -22.06 -27.31 13.21
C THR A 69 -21.85 -28.81 13.25
N GLY A 70 -20.81 -29.32 12.60
CA GLY A 70 -20.46 -30.74 12.63
C GLY A 70 -20.18 -31.25 14.05
N ILE A 71 -19.46 -30.49 14.86
CA ILE A 71 -19.19 -30.84 16.27
C ILE A 71 -20.48 -30.77 17.12
N LYS A 72 -21.34 -29.79 16.86
CA LYS A 72 -22.63 -29.67 17.57
C LYS A 72 -23.57 -30.84 17.27
N GLU A 73 -23.60 -31.31 16.02
CA GLU A 73 -24.46 -32.42 15.59
C GLU A 73 -23.92 -33.78 16.04
N SER A 74 -22.59 -33.98 16.03
CA SER A 74 -21.99 -35.25 16.43
C SER A 74 -22.04 -35.46 17.94
N GLY A 75 -22.05 -34.39 18.75
CA GLY A 75 -22.05 -34.45 20.21
C GLY A 75 -20.80 -35.08 20.83
N VAL A 76 -19.82 -35.47 20.01
CA VAL A 76 -18.58 -36.16 20.40
C VAL A 76 -17.42 -35.46 19.72
N PHE A 77 -16.50 -34.93 20.52
CA PHE A 77 -15.31 -34.27 20.02
C PHE A 77 -14.27 -35.33 19.62
N THR A 78 -14.08 -35.53 18.30
CA THR A 78 -13.15 -36.54 17.78
C THR A 78 -11.78 -35.92 17.51
N GLY A 79 -10.71 -36.73 17.58
CA GLY A 79 -9.36 -36.27 17.22
C GLY A 79 -9.23 -35.79 15.76
N ALA A 80 -10.16 -36.15 14.87
CA ALA A 80 -10.25 -35.62 13.51
C ALA A 80 -10.73 -34.15 13.51
N ASP A 81 -11.68 -33.81 14.37
CA ASP A 81 -12.20 -32.43 14.51
C ASP A 81 -11.10 -31.49 15.01
N LEU A 82 -10.31 -31.97 15.98
CA LEU A 82 -9.16 -31.24 16.49
C LEU A 82 -8.14 -30.95 15.37
N LYS A 83 -7.82 -31.94 14.52
CA LYS A 83 -6.91 -31.74 13.38
C LYS A 83 -7.49 -30.71 12.39
N ASN A 84 -8.77 -30.80 12.09
CA ASN A 84 -9.44 -29.88 11.18
C ASN A 84 -9.45 -28.44 11.72
N MET A 85 -9.73 -28.25 13.02
CA MET A 85 -9.67 -26.93 13.67
C MET A 85 -8.27 -26.34 13.66
N VAL A 86 -7.24 -27.14 13.94
CA VAL A 86 -5.84 -26.68 13.90
C VAL A 86 -5.46 -26.28 12.48
N ALA A 87 -5.81 -27.09 11.47
CA ALA A 87 -5.55 -26.77 10.08
C ALA A 87 -6.25 -25.47 9.64
N LEU A 88 -7.52 -25.30 9.99
CA LEU A 88 -8.29 -24.06 9.75
C LEU A 88 -7.66 -22.85 10.46
N GLY A 89 -7.16 -23.02 11.69
CA GLY A 89 -6.46 -21.98 12.44
C GLY A 89 -5.13 -21.56 11.81
N ILE A 90 -4.36 -22.50 11.27
CA ILE A 90 -3.11 -22.17 10.56
C ILE A 90 -3.42 -21.38 9.29
N VAL A 91 -4.42 -21.83 8.51
CA VAL A 91 -4.83 -21.14 7.28
C VAL A 91 -5.34 -19.73 7.57
N SER A 92 -6.11 -19.54 8.66
CA SER A 92 -6.58 -18.21 9.07
C SER A 92 -5.44 -17.28 9.46
N ALA A 93 -4.43 -17.78 10.17
CA ALA A 93 -3.25 -17.00 10.55
C ALA A 93 -2.43 -16.58 9.32
N ILE A 94 -2.24 -17.48 8.34
CA ILE A 94 -1.55 -17.16 7.09
C ILE A 94 -2.28 -16.05 6.33
N ILE A 95 -3.59 -16.19 6.13
CA ILE A 95 -4.38 -15.18 5.40
C ILE A 95 -4.34 -13.82 6.12
N THR A 96 -4.46 -13.83 7.45
CA THR A 96 -4.39 -12.61 8.26
C THR A 96 -3.04 -11.92 8.15
N THR A 97 -1.95 -12.67 8.25
CA THR A 97 -0.58 -12.12 8.13
C THR A 97 -0.29 -11.63 6.70
N SER A 98 -0.76 -12.33 5.67
CA SER A 98 -0.66 -11.90 4.28
C SER A 98 -1.42 -10.59 4.02
N PHE A 99 -2.56 -10.37 4.68
CA PHE A 99 -3.29 -9.11 4.57
C PHE A 99 -2.63 -7.96 5.34
N LEU A 100 -2.03 -8.26 6.50
CA LEU A 100 -1.40 -7.25 7.36
C LEU A 100 -0.01 -6.81 6.83
N ALA A 101 0.80 -7.74 6.33
CA ALA A 101 2.16 -7.48 5.86
C ALA A 101 2.28 -6.33 4.83
N PRO A 102 1.46 -6.26 3.76
CA PRO A 102 1.53 -5.16 2.80
C PRO A 102 1.04 -3.84 3.39
N ARG A 103 0.11 -3.85 4.35
CA ARG A 103 -0.33 -2.62 5.04
C ARG A 103 0.76 -2.06 5.95
N VAL A 104 1.40 -2.92 6.74
CA VAL A 104 2.51 -2.52 7.63
C VAL A 104 3.68 -1.98 6.81
N ARG A 105 4.04 -2.63 5.69
CA ARG A 105 5.08 -2.14 4.79
C ARG A 105 4.76 -0.77 4.20
N ARG A 106 3.49 -0.49 3.86
CA ARG A 106 3.10 0.85 3.38
C ARG A 106 3.23 1.90 4.48
N TRP A 107 2.80 1.59 5.71
CA TRP A 107 2.91 2.51 6.84
C TRP A 107 4.37 2.86 7.17
N LEU A 108 5.27 1.87 7.16
CA LEU A 108 6.69 2.09 7.41
C LEU A 108 7.40 2.89 6.30
N ASN A 109 6.89 2.86 5.07
CA ASN A 109 7.46 3.62 3.96
C ASN A 109 6.90 5.06 3.87
N GLU A 110 5.81 5.35 4.58
CA GLU A 110 5.18 6.68 4.66
C GLU A 110 5.61 7.47 5.91
N ALA A 111 6.26 6.81 6.88
CA ALA A 111 6.84 7.40 8.10
C ALA A 111 8.32 7.76 7.91
#